data_AF-A0A1B8XTY0-F1
#
_entry.id   AF-A0A1B8XTY0-F1
#
_cell.length_a   1.000
_cell.length_b   1.000
_cell.length_c   1.000
_cell.angle_alpha   90.00
_cell.angle_beta   90.00
_cell.angle_gamma   90.00
#
_symmetry.space_group_name_H-M   'P 1'
#
loop_
_entity.id
_entity.type
_entity.pdbx_description
1 polymer ?
#
loop_
_entity_poly.entity_id
_entity_poly.type
_entity_poly.pdbx_seq_one_letter_code
_entity_poly.pdbx_strand_id
1 'polypeptide(L)' 'MKKPLHLLESIYLLLSGYVQEPSKVPSYERRRFTTLCLDAISCYLVELQSMDPAPALLNTVSNFKSLQAKLERLS' A
#
# COMPACT_ATOMS: atom_id res chain seq x y z
N MET A 1 -21.83 1.73 12.10
CA MET A 1 -20.51 1.09 12.12
C MET A 1 -19.54 1.92 11.28
N LYS A 2 -18.53 2.56 11.89
CA LYS A 2 -17.53 3.34 11.15
C LYS A 2 -16.67 2.37 10.34
N LYS A 3 -16.71 2.49 9.00
CA LYS A 3 -16.05 1.56 8.06
C LYS A 3 -14.55 1.44 8.35
N PRO A 4 -13.93 0.25 8.18
CA PRO A 4 -12.48 0.03 8.34
C PRO A 4 -11.58 0.77 7.32
N LEU A 5 -12.13 1.67 6.50
CA LEU A 5 -11.40 2.36 5.43
C LEU A 5 -10.36 3.37 5.92
N HIS A 6 -10.53 3.97 7.11
CA HIS A 6 -9.57 4.96 7.62
C HIS A 6 -8.19 4.36 7.89
N LEU A 7 -8.13 3.07 8.27
CA LEU A 7 -6.85 2.38 8.45
C LEU A 7 -6.16 2.15 7.10
N LEU A 8 -6.91 1.74 6.08
CA LEU A 8 -6.41 1.59 4.72
C LEU A 8 -5.91 2.92 4.14
N GLU A 9 -6.63 4.01 4.38
CA GLU A 9 -6.23 5.35 3.99
C GLU A 9 -4.95 5.79 4.72
N SER A 10 -4.84 5.51 6.02
CA SER A 10 -3.63 5.79 6.80
C SER A 10 -2.41 5.01 6.30
N ILE A 11 -2.58 3.72 5.99
CA ILE A 11 -1.52 2.88 5.40
C ILE A 11 -1.13 3.42 4.02
N TYR A 12 -2.11 3.77 3.19
CA TYR A 12 -1.84 4.34 1.88
C TYR A 12 -1.03 5.64 1.97
N LEU A 13 -1.40 6.55 2.88
CA LEU A 13 -0.69 7.81 3.10
C LEU A 13 0.74 7.59 3.60
N LEU A 14 0.92 6.70 4.58
CA LEU A 14 2.24 6.34 5.12
C LEU A 14 3.18 5.82 4.02
N LEU A 15 2.70 4.83 3.25
CA LEU A 15 3.49 4.20 2.20
C LEU A 15 3.71 5.14 1.01
N SER A 16 2.74 6.01 0.70
CA SER A 16 2.94 7.08 -0.29
C SER A 16 4.04 8.05 0.12
N GLY A 17 4.08 8.42 1.41
CA GLY A 17 5.15 9.25 1.97
C GLY A 17 6.52 8.59 1.91
N TYR A 18 6.60 7.27 2.15
CA TYR A 18 7.83 6.50 1.96
C TYR A 18 8.27 6.47 0.49
N VAL A 19 7.35 6.18 -0.44
CA VAL A 19 7.65 6.13 -1.87
C VAL A 19 8.15 7.47 -2.41
N GLN A 20 7.61 8.58 -1.90
CA GLN A 20 8.06 9.93 -2.27
C GLN A 20 9.45 10.27 -1.71
N GLU A 21 9.76 9.78 -0.51
CA GLU A 21 11.03 10.08 0.16
C GLU A 21 11.63 8.83 0.84
N PRO A 22 12.22 7.90 0.05
CA PRO A 22 12.76 6.64 0.59
C PRO A 22 13.92 6.84 1.57
N SER A 23 14.55 8.02 1.56
CA SER A 23 15.61 8.42 2.49
C SER A 23 15.16 8.49 3.95
N LYS A 24 13.84 8.58 4.20
CA LYS A 24 13.25 8.47 5.55
C LYS A 24 13.49 7.11 6.22
N VAL A 25 13.79 6.08 5.42
CA VAL A 25 14.25 4.78 5.90
C VAL A 25 15.77 4.69 5.72
N PRO A 26 16.53 4.26 6.75
CA PRO A 26 17.97 4.08 6.63
C PRO A 26 18.34 3.19 5.45
N SER A 27 19.38 3.54 4.70
CA SER A 27 19.74 2.86 3.43
C SER A 27 19.89 1.34 3.58
N TYR A 28 20.43 0.87 4.70
CA TYR A 28 20.63 -0.55 4.99
C TYR A 28 19.32 -1.31 5.31
N GLU A 29 18.22 -0.61 5.63
CA GLU A 29 16.91 -1.21 5.90
C GLU A 29 15.96 -1.10 4.69
N ARG A 30 16.20 -0.17 3.76
CA ARG A 30 15.28 0.15 2.65
C ARG A 30 14.84 -1.07 1.87
N ARG A 31 15.77 -1.96 1.48
CA ARG A 31 15.42 -3.16 0.72
C ARG A 31 14.44 -4.04 1.49
N ARG A 32 14.76 -4.35 2.74
CA ARG A 32 13.91 -5.17 3.62
C ARG A 32 12.55 -4.50 3.86
N PHE A 33 12.55 -3.19 4.08
CA PHE A 33 11.33 -2.42 4.29
C PHE A 33 10.45 -2.43 3.03
N THR A 34 11.01 -2.14 1.85
CA THR A 34 10.28 -2.19 0.57
C THR A 34 9.67 -3.56 0.33
N THR A 35 10.42 -4.65 0.55
CA THR A 35 9.91 -6.03 0.42
C THR A 35 8.73 -6.27 1.36
N LEU A 36 8.86 -5.88 2.64
CA LEU A 36 7.77 -6.04 3.61
C LEU A 36 6.51 -5.25 3.20
N CYS A 37 6.68 -4.04 2.67
CA CYS A 37 5.56 -3.24 2.16
C CYS A 37 4.91 -3.90 0.94
N LEU A 38 5.69 -4.47 0.02
CA LEU A 38 5.18 -5.17 -1.15
C LEU A 38 4.38 -6.42 -0.78
N ASP A 39 4.89 -7.23 0.15
CA ASP A 39 4.21 -8.42 0.66
C ASP A 39 2.87 -8.04 1.30
N ALA A 40 2.89 -7.03 2.18
CA ALA A 40 1.68 -6.54 2.84
C ALA A 40 0.64 -6.03 1.83
N ILE A 41 1.04 -5.19 0.87
CA ILE A 41 0.13 -4.68 -0.16
C ILE A 41 -0.45 -5.82 -1.00
N SER A 42 0.36 -6.82 -1.35
CA SER A 42 -0.09 -7.97 -2.14
C SER A 42 -1.17 -8.76 -1.40
N CYS A 43 -0.96 -9.06 -0.12
CA CYS A 43 -1.98 -9.70 0.73
C CYS A 43 -3.26 -8.86 0.80
N TYR A 44 -3.15 -7.56 1.06
CA TYR A 44 -4.32 -6.67 1.12
C TYR A 44 -5.09 -6.61 -0.21
N LEU A 45 -4.39 -6.55 -1.35
CA LEU A 45 -5.05 -6.50 -2.65
C LEU A 45 -5.84 -7.78 -2.95
N VAL A 46 -5.34 -8.95 -2.51
CA VAL A 46 -6.07 -10.22 -2.63
C VAL A 46 -7.34 -10.18 -1.78
N GLU A 47 -7.24 -9.74 -0.53
CA GLU A 47 -8.41 -9.61 0.37
C GLU A 47 -9.44 -8.63 -0.19
N LEU A 48 -9.03 -7.44 -0.62
CA LEU A 48 -9.94 -6.42 -1.17
C LEU A 48 -10.64 -6.89 -2.46
N GLN A 49 -9.99 -7.71 -3.28
CA GLN A 49 -10.58 -8.27 -4.49
C GLN A 49 -11.58 -9.39 -4.22
N SER A 50 -11.53 -10.02 -3.04
CA SER A 50 -12.50 -11.03 -2.62
C SER A 50 -13.82 -10.43 -2.09
N MET A 51 -13.83 -9.13 -1.79
CA MET A 51 -15.01 -8.42 -1.29
C MET A 51 -15.96 -8.01 -2.42
N ASP A 52 -17.24 -7.81 -2.09
CA ASP A 52 -18.24 -7.36 -3.05
C ASP A 52 -17.86 -6.01 -3.69
N PRO A 53 -17.96 -5.87 -5.02
CA PRO A 53 -17.54 -4.68 -5.72
C PRO A 53 -18.40 -3.47 -5.32
N ALA A 54 -17.74 -2.47 -4.74
CA ALA A 54 -18.31 -1.16 -4.44
C ALA A 54 -17.42 -0.06 -5.03
N PRO A 55 -17.96 1.08 -5.51
CA PRO A 55 -17.15 2.14 -6.12
C PRO A 55 -15.98 2.62 -5.23
N ALA A 56 -16.21 2.76 -3.93
CA ALA A 56 -15.18 3.15 -2.97
C ALA A 56 -14.08 2.08 -2.81
N LEU A 57 -14.46 0.80 -2.87
CA LEU A 57 -13.53 -0.34 -2.82
C LEU A 57 -12.66 -0.39 -4.08
N LEU A 58 -13.28 -0.21 -5.26
CA LEU A 58 -12.55 -0.18 -6.54
C LEU A 58 -11.52 0.95 -6.60
N ASN A 59 -11.87 2.14 -6.10
CA ASN A 59 -10.93 3.25 -6.00
C ASN A 59 -9.76 2.91 -5.06
N THR A 60 -10.05 2.28 -3.93
CA THR A 60 -9.03 1.83 -2.97
C THR A 60 -8.09 0.80 -3.62
N VAL A 61 -8.63 -0.20 -4.31
CA VAL A 61 -7.85 -1.20 -5.04
C VAL A 61 -6.94 -0.55 -6.09
N SER A 62 -7.46 0.41 -6.86
CA SER A 62 -6.68 1.15 -7.86
C SER A 62 -5.51 1.92 -7.22
N ASN A 63 -5.76 2.61 -6.11
CA ASN A 63 -4.75 3.33 -5.35
C ASN A 63 -3.64 2.40 -4.85
N PHE A 64 -4.00 1.26 -4.27
CA PHE A 64 -3.02 0.28 -3.76
C PHE A 64 -2.23 -0.39 -4.90
N LYS A 65 -2.84 -0.66 -6.06
CA LYS A 65 -2.11 -1.13 -7.25
C LYS A 65 -1.09 -0.11 -7.76
N SER A 66 -1.46 1.18 -7.79
CA SER A 66 -0.53 2.26 -8.15
C SER A 66 0.65 2.34 -7.17
N LEU A 67 0.37 2.18 -5.88
CA LEU A 67 1.39 2.19 -4.83
C LEU A 67 2.34 0.98 -4.93
N GLN A 68 1.81 -0.21 -5.19
CA GLN A 68 2.60 -1.43 -5.43
C GLN A 68 3.61 -1.20 -6.57
N ALA A 69 3.14 -0.72 -7.72
CA ALA A 69 3.99 -0.46 -8.88
C ALA A 69 5.08 0.60 -8.62
N LYS A 70 4.86 1.53 -7.67
CA LYS A 70 5.88 2.50 -7.27
C LYS A 70 6.90 1.87 -6.33
N LEU A 71 6.48 1.03 -5.39
CA LEU A 71 7.37 0.29 -4.50
C LEU A 71 8.25 -0.70 -5.25
N GLU A 72 7.73 -1.37 -6.28
CA GLU A 72 8.51 -2.26 -7.16
C GLU A 72 9.64 -1.54 -7.90
N ARG A 73 9.52 -0.22 -8.13
CA ARG A 73 10.60 0.59 -8.72
C ARG A 73 11.69 0.96 -7.71
N LEU A 74 11.42 0.81 -6.41
CA LEU A 74 12.34 1.10 -5.32
C LEU A 74 13.08 -0.16 -4.81
N SER A 75 12.64 -1.35 -5.22
CA SER A 75 13.19 -2.64 -4.78
C SER A 75 14.47 -3.03 -5.53
#